data_AF-A0A6L6YEG3-F1
#
_entry.id   AF-A0A6L6YEG3-F1
#
_cell.length_a   1.000
_cell.length_b   1.000
_cell.length_c   1.000
_cell.angle_alpha   90.00
_cell.angle_beta   90.00
_cell.angle_gamma   90.00
#
_symmetry.space_group_name_H-M   'P 1'
#
loop_
_entity.id
_entity.type
_entity.pdbx_description
1 polymer ?
#
loop_
_entity_poly.entity_id
_entity_poly.type
_entity_poly.pdbx_seq_one_letter_code
_entity_poly.pdbx_strand_id
1 'polypeptide(L)' 'MRSDVLRRDVVVEVIVQYPNGCENFATKMEAERYINANLEEEVPTAAWVEEINGKKKYDLQLIEENGEIRIAD' A
#
# COMPACT_ATOMS: atom_id res chain seq x y z
N MET A 1 9.69 -22.23 19.05
CA MET A 1 10.26 -21.13 18.24
C MET A 1 10.36 -21.63 16.81
N ARG A 2 9.49 -21.17 15.92
CA ARG A 2 9.71 -21.29 14.48
C ARG A 2 9.95 -19.87 14.02
N SER A 3 11.21 -19.58 13.77
CA SER A 3 11.65 -18.40 13.06
C SER A 3 11.07 -18.52 11.66
N ASP A 4 9.95 -17.85 11.41
CA ASP A 4 9.48 -17.54 10.06
C ASP A 4 10.56 -16.66 9.44
N VAL A 5 11.50 -17.36 8.82
CA VAL A 5 12.55 -16.82 7.98
C VAL A 5 11.87 -15.80 7.07
N LEU A 6 12.24 -14.53 7.24
CA LEU A 6 12.26 -13.53 6.16
C LEU A 6 12.55 -14.31 4.88
N ARG A 7 11.53 -14.55 4.06
CA ARG A 7 11.67 -15.31 2.82
C ARG A 7 12.39 -14.39 1.85
N ARG A 8 13.71 -14.40 2.00
CA ARG A 8 14.73 -13.61 1.32
C ARG A 8 14.41 -13.55 -0.18
N ASP A 9 14.42 -12.33 -0.72
CA ASP A 9 14.50 -11.98 -2.15
C ASP A 9 13.22 -11.86 -2.96
N VAL A 10 12.05 -11.71 -2.34
CA VAL A 10 10.88 -11.22 -3.10
C VAL A 10 10.76 -9.72 -2.91
N VAL A 11 11.11 -8.96 -3.95
CA VAL A 11 10.83 -7.53 -4.03
C VAL A 11 9.32 -7.35 -4.13
N VAL A 12 8.78 -6.57 -3.19
CA VAL A 12 7.36 -6.24 -3.12
C VAL A 12 7.18 -4.74 -3.28
N GLU A 13 5.99 -4.36 -3.72
CA GLU A 13 5.51 -3.00 -3.84
C GLU A 13 4.15 -2.87 -3.13
N VAL A 14 3.87 -1.66 -2.67
CA VAL A 14 2.56 -1.27 -2.17
C VAL A 14 1.80 -0.67 -3.34
N ILE A 15 0.69 -1.30 -3.70
CA ILE A 15 -0.22 -0.80 -4.72
C ILE A 15 -1.35 -0.04 -4.04
N VAL A 16 -1.65 1.16 -4.54
CA VAL A 16 -2.82 1.95 -4.13
C VAL A 16 -3.73 2.12 -5.34
N GLN A 17 -4.97 1.65 -5.23
CA GLN A 17 -5.98 1.78 -6.26
C GLN A 17 -6.78 3.06 -6.07
N TYR A 18 -6.88 3.83 -7.14
CA TYR A 18 -7.73 4.99 -7.30
C TYR A 18 -8.81 4.73 -8.36
N PRO A 19 -9.85 5.57 -8.47
CA PRO A 19 -10.89 5.40 -9.50
C PRO A 19 -10.34 5.32 -10.93
N ASN A 20 -9.24 6.01 -11.24
CA ASN A 20 -8.69 6.12 -12.60
C ASN A 20 -7.46 5.24 -12.87
N GLY A 21 -6.96 4.49 -11.88
CA GLY A 21 -5.74 3.70 -12.03
C GLY A 21 -5.13 3.27 -10.72
N CYS A 22 -3.91 2.75 -10.80
CA CYS A 22 -3.12 2.35 -9.64
C CYS A 22 -1.81 3.12 -9.61
N GLU A 23 -1.34 3.40 -8.40
CA GLU A 23 0.00 3.90 -8.13
C GLU A 23 0.79 2.86 -7.33
N ASN A 24 2.09 2.76 -7.61
CA ASN A 24 2.98 1.77 -7.02
C ASN A 24 4.06 2.46 -6.17
N PHE A 25 4.26 1.98 -4.95
CA PHE A 25 5.21 2.56 -4.01
C PHE A 25 6.14 1.49 -3.44
N ALA A 26 7.39 1.87 -3.13
CA ALA A 26 8.32 0.95 -2.49
C ALA A 26 7.95 0.72 -1.01
N THR A 27 7.30 1.68 -0.37
CA THR A 27 6.94 1.61 1.05
C THR A 27 5.54 2.16 1.34
N LYS A 28 4.93 1.69 2.44
CA LYS A 28 3.68 2.26 2.97
C LYS A 28 3.79 3.76 3.29
N MET A 29 4.93 4.19 3.83
CA MET A 29 5.17 5.59 4.17
C MET A 29 5.14 6.50 2.94
N GLU A 30 5.70 6.06 1.81
CA GLU A 30 5.62 6.80 0.55
C GLU A 30 4.19 6.87 0.03
N ALA A 31 3.46 5.74 0.07
CA ALA A 31 2.06 5.68 -0.31
C ALA A 31 1.19 6.62 0.55
N GLU A 32 1.34 6.58 1.87
CA GLU A 32 0.63 7.49 2.80
C GLU A 32 0.91 8.96 2.49
N ARG A 33 2.17 9.33 2.26
CA ARG A 33 2.53 10.72 1.91
C ARG A 33 1.87 11.15 0.61
N TYR A 34 1.87 10.27 -0.40
CA TYR A 34 1.26 10.56 -1.68
C TYR A 34 -0.27 10.69 -1.56
N ILE A 35 -0.94 9.76 -0.86
CA ILE A 35 -2.38 9.82 -0.62
C ILE A 35 -2.75 11.14 0.05
N ASN A 36 -2.09 11.47 1.17
CA ASN A 36 -2.44 12.66 1.95
C ASN A 36 -2.13 13.98 1.23
N ALA A 37 -1.12 13.99 0.34
CA ALA A 37 -0.81 15.15 -0.48
C ALA A 37 -1.86 15.42 -1.58
N ASN A 38 -2.65 14.41 -1.97
CA ASN A 38 -3.59 14.50 -3.09
C ASN A 38 -5.04 14.19 -2.68
N LEU A 39 -5.33 14.11 -1.37
CA LEU A 39 -6.62 13.62 -0.85
C LEU A 39 -7.83 14.47 -1.27
N GLU A 40 -7.62 15.77 -1.52
CA GLU A 40 -8.66 16.67 -2.04
C GLU A 40 -9.01 16.40 -3.51
N GLU A 41 -8.07 15.86 -4.28
CA GLU A 41 -8.23 15.59 -5.71
C GLU A 41 -8.71 14.16 -5.96
N GLU A 42 -8.11 13.18 -5.26
CA GLU A 42 -8.42 11.76 -5.48
C GLU A 42 -8.32 10.94 -4.19
N VAL A 43 -9.40 10.18 -3.92
CA VAL A 43 -9.50 9.33 -2.73
C VAL A 43 -9.19 7.88 -3.12
N PRO A 44 -8.25 7.20 -2.44
CA PRO A 44 -7.94 5.81 -2.71
C PRO A 44 -9.10 4.89 -2.31
N THR A 45 -9.28 3.80 -3.06
CA THR A 45 -10.36 2.83 -2.87
C THR A 45 -9.89 1.49 -2.30
N ALA A 46 -8.62 1.14 -2.50
CA ALA A 46 -8.00 -0.07 -1.94
C ALA A 46 -6.49 0.07 -1.91
N ALA A 47 -5.82 -0.74 -1.08
CA ALA A 47 -4.38 -0.91 -1.11
C ALA A 47 -4.00 -2.37 -0.84
N TRP A 48 -2.90 -2.83 -1.44
CA TRP A 48 -2.37 -4.18 -1.19
C TRP A 48 -0.86 -4.25 -1.42
N VAL A 49 -0.26 -5.33 -0.95
CA VAL A 49 1.13 -5.66 -1.26
C VAL A 49 1.17 -6.63 -2.43
N GLU A 50 1.97 -6.31 -3.43
CA GLU A 50 2.17 -7.11 -4.65
C GLU A 50 3.66 -7.47 -4.79
N GLU A 51 3.94 -8.68 -5.27
CA GLU A 51 5.30 -9.05 -5.72
C GLU A 51 5.55 -8.44 -7.10
N ILE A 52 6.79 -8.04 -7.41
CA ILE A 52 7.14 -7.41 -8.70
C ILE A 52 6.81 -8.24 -9.97
N ASN A 53 6.43 -9.51 -9.79
CA ASN A 53 5.95 -10.39 -10.85
C ASN A 53 4.42 -10.28 -11.10
N GLY A 54 3.72 -9.37 -10.43
CA GLY A 54 2.28 -9.15 -10.54
C GLY A 54 1.43 -9.92 -9.51
N LYS A 55 2.05 -10.63 -8.56
CA LYS A 55 1.33 -11.49 -7.62
C LYS A 55 0.96 -10.75 -6.35
N LYS A 56 -0.34 -10.47 -6.18
CA LYS A 56 -0.90 -9.97 -4.91
C LYS A 56 -0.58 -10.94 -3.75
N LYS A 57 -0.07 -10.40 -2.64
CA LYS A 57 0.24 -11.14 -1.42
C LYS A 57 -0.87 -11.01 -0.38
N TYR A 58 -1.23 -9.78 -0.01
CA TYR A 58 -2.25 -9.49 0.99
C TYR A 58 -2.76 -8.06 0.84
N ASP A 59 -4.01 -7.85 1.26
CA ASP A 59 -4.66 -6.53 1.32
C ASP A 59 -4.14 -5.71 2.49
N LEU A 60 -4.18 -4.39 2.34
CA LEU A 60 -3.88 -3.40 3.38
C LEU A 60 -5.14 -2.63 3.72
N GLN A 61 -5.22 -2.14 4.96
CA GLN A 61 -6.33 -1.31 5.40
C GLN A 61 -6.01 0.17 5.21
N LEU A 62 -6.94 0.91 4.63
CA LEU A 62 -6.95 2.36 4.59
C LEU A 62 -7.77 2.86 5.79
N ILE A 63 -7.11 3.52 6.74
CA ILE A 63 -7.74 4.02 7.96
C ILE A 63 -7.68 5.54 7.92
N GLU A 64 -8.83 6.20 8.05
CA GLU A 64 -8.89 7.65 8.20
C GLU A 64 -8.78 8.04 9.68
N GLU A 65 -7.76 8.83 10.02
CA GLU A 65 -7.55 9.39 11.35
C GLU A 65 -7.24 10.87 11.27
N ASN A 66 -8.08 11.71 11.90
CA ASN A 66 -7.92 13.17 11.92
C ASN A 66 -7.81 13.81 10.52
N GLY A 67 -8.50 13.24 9.52
CA GLY A 67 -8.47 13.72 8.13
C GLY A 67 -7.23 13.29 7.34
N GLU A 68 -6.37 12.45 7.91
CA GLU A 68 -5.28 11.79 7.20
C GLU A 68 -5.58 10.31 6.97
N ILE A 69 -5.14 9.75 5.86
CA ILE A 69 -5.17 8.32 5.58
C ILE A 69 -3.87 7.66 6.07
N ARG A 70 -4.02 6.56 6.82
CA ARG A 70 -2.97 5.65 7.28
C ARG A 70 -3.15 4.28 6.64
N ILE A 71 -2.04 3.57 6.42
CA ILE A 71 -2.01 2.22 5.84
C ILE A 71 -1.61 1.20 6.91
N ALA A 72 -2.55 0.33 7.30
CA ALA A 72 -2.32 -0.75 8.24
C ALA A 72 -2.29 -2.13 7.55
N ASP A 73 -1.66 -3.12 8.22
CA ASP A 73 -1.71 -4.54 7.84
C ASP A 73 -3.02 -5.21 8.30
#